data_AF-A0A849QJI5-F1
#
_entry.id   AF-A0A849QJI5-F1
#
_cell.length_a   1.000
_cell.length_b   1.000
_cell.length_c   1.000
_cell.angle_alpha   90.00
_cell.angle_beta   90.00
_cell.angle_gamma   90.00
#
_symmetry.space_group_name_H-M   'P 1'
#
loop_
_entity.id
_entity.type
_entity.pdbx_description
1 polymer ?
#
loop_
_entity_poly.entity_id
_entity_poly.type
_entity_poly.pdbx_seq_one_letter_code
_entity_poly.pdbx_strand_id
1 'polypeptide(L)'
;SLHLRDDIEVGGKIEVGEDLTCERKIKVGGRIEVGGKIKTYRIIVGGRLDAKETYAEDGFRIGKKAEVSGFVHSKEILIRERARTDSLYGDDIRIEERARVKSVYGRTIYIERNAIVTGEVLYTESLESERDVEFKQEPRKVDQLPPPEEVKDK
;
A
#
# COMPACT_ATOMS: atom_id res chain seq x y z
N SER A 1 20.39 9.72 0.16
CA SER A 1 19.63 8.67 -0.55
C SER A 1 20.46 7.42 -0.84
N LEU A 2 19.82 6.24 -0.99
CA LEU A 2 20.42 4.96 -1.37
C LEU A 2 19.85 4.48 -2.72
N HIS A 3 20.71 4.06 -3.65
CA HIS A 3 20.33 3.60 -4.99
C HIS A 3 20.94 2.22 -5.28
N LEU A 4 20.10 1.26 -5.67
CA LEU A 4 20.48 -0.12 -5.95
C LEU A 4 19.83 -0.59 -7.25
N ARG A 5 20.56 -1.36 -8.07
CA ARG A 5 20.06 -1.91 -9.33
C ARG A 5 19.46 -3.30 -9.17
N ASP A 6 20.03 -4.08 -8.27
CA ASP A 6 19.60 -5.45 -8.00
C ASP A 6 18.55 -5.52 -6.88
N ASP A 7 18.04 -6.73 -6.69
CA ASP A 7 17.07 -7.05 -5.65
C ASP A 7 17.62 -6.77 -4.25
N ILE A 8 16.76 -6.27 -3.36
CA ILE A 8 17.05 -6.09 -1.93
C ILE A 8 16.29 -7.15 -1.14
N GLU A 9 17.00 -7.95 -0.35
CA GLU A 9 16.40 -8.83 0.65
C GLU A 9 16.74 -8.36 2.06
N VAL A 10 15.72 -8.09 2.87
CA VAL A 10 15.89 -7.58 4.23
C VAL A 10 15.40 -8.62 5.23
N GLY A 11 16.33 -9.34 5.85
CA GLY A 11 16.03 -10.22 6.99
C GLY A 11 16.06 -9.51 8.35
N GLY A 12 16.92 -8.50 8.48
CA GLY A 12 17.13 -7.71 9.71
C GLY A 12 16.50 -6.32 9.63
N LYS A 13 17.33 -5.27 9.70
CA LYS A 13 16.89 -3.87 9.57
C LYS A 13 17.69 -3.16 8.48
N ILE A 14 17.02 -2.36 7.67
CA ILE A 14 17.63 -1.29 6.86
C ILE A 14 17.07 0.04 7.36
N GLU A 15 17.93 1.04 7.50
CA GLU A 15 17.57 2.42 7.83
C GLU A 15 18.20 3.36 6.80
N VAL A 16 17.39 4.23 6.18
CA VAL A 16 17.83 5.22 5.20
C VAL A 16 17.23 6.58 5.58
N GLY A 17 18.08 7.59 5.80
CA GLY A 17 17.61 8.89 6.28
C GLY A 17 16.75 9.68 5.27
N GLU A 18 16.92 9.43 3.98
CA GLU A 18 16.23 10.14 2.89
C GLU A 18 15.50 9.13 2.00
N ASP A 19 15.80 9.07 0.70
CA ASP A 19 15.12 8.20 -0.27
C ASP A 19 15.85 6.88 -0.50
N LEU A 20 15.09 5.82 -0.79
CA LEU A 20 15.57 4.51 -1.24
C LEU A 20 15.03 4.21 -2.64
N THR A 21 15.92 4.00 -3.61
CA THR A 21 15.57 3.56 -4.97
C THR A 21 16.15 2.18 -5.25
N CYS A 22 15.32 1.25 -5.71
CA CYS A 22 15.72 -0.09 -6.16
C CYS A 22 15.10 -0.40 -7.53
N GLU A 23 15.90 -0.55 -8.58
CA GLU A 23 15.38 -0.72 -9.95
C GLU A 23 14.53 -1.98 -10.13
N ARG A 24 14.74 -3.02 -9.31
CA ARG A 24 14.04 -4.30 -9.44
C ARG A 24 13.07 -4.55 -8.28
N LYS A 25 13.49 -5.30 -7.27
CA LYS A 25 12.58 -5.84 -6.28
C LYS A 25 13.09 -5.65 -4.86
N ILE A 26 12.20 -5.23 -3.97
CA ILE A 26 12.46 -5.20 -2.53
C ILE A 26 11.62 -6.29 -1.85
N LYS A 27 12.27 -7.12 -1.03
CA LYS A 27 11.61 -8.12 -0.18
C LYS A 27 11.98 -7.87 1.28
N VAL A 28 10.97 -7.56 2.09
CA VAL A 28 11.15 -7.17 3.49
C VAL A 28 10.63 -8.29 4.40
N GLY A 29 11.51 -9.16 4.87
CA GLY A 29 11.18 -10.12 5.93
C GLY A 29 11.27 -9.49 7.32
N GLY A 30 12.26 -8.62 7.53
CA GLY A 30 12.49 -7.86 8.76
C GLY A 30 11.86 -6.47 8.71
N ARG A 31 12.67 -5.41 8.80
CA ARG A 31 12.22 -4.01 8.87
C ARG A 31 12.98 -3.10 7.90
N ILE A 32 12.23 -2.24 7.22
CA ILE A 32 12.78 -1.07 6.52
C ILE A 32 12.24 0.21 7.19
N GLU A 33 13.12 1.17 7.45
CA GLU A 33 12.78 2.55 7.84
C GLU A 33 13.44 3.52 6.85
N VAL A 34 12.63 4.36 6.19
CA VAL A 34 13.07 5.32 5.18
C VAL A 34 12.46 6.68 5.51
N GLY A 35 13.28 7.71 5.74
CA GLY A 35 12.80 9.05 6.12
C GLY A 35 12.07 9.80 5.01
N GLY A 36 12.29 9.40 3.76
CA GLY A 36 11.68 9.94 2.55
C GLY A 36 10.84 8.92 1.78
N LYS A 37 11.13 8.78 0.49
CA LYS A 37 10.37 7.96 -0.45
C LYS A 37 11.08 6.66 -0.77
N ILE A 38 10.30 5.60 -0.98
CA ILE A 38 10.76 4.37 -1.62
C ILE A 38 10.30 4.36 -3.06
N LYS A 39 11.19 4.07 -4.00
CA LYS A 39 10.88 3.84 -5.42
C LYS A 39 11.42 2.50 -5.86
N THR A 40 10.57 1.66 -6.44
CA THR A 40 11.00 0.36 -6.98
C THR A 40 10.07 -0.17 -8.06
N TYR A 41 10.48 -1.20 -8.80
CA TYR A 41 9.59 -1.87 -9.73
C TYR A 41 8.58 -2.76 -8.98
N ARG A 42 9.02 -3.52 -7.97
CA ARG A 42 8.13 -4.37 -7.15
C ARG A 42 8.54 -4.45 -5.69
N ILE A 43 7.59 -4.54 -4.77
CA ILE A 43 7.88 -4.74 -3.35
C ILE A 43 6.95 -5.74 -2.67
N ILE A 44 7.53 -6.55 -1.78
CA ILE A 44 6.83 -7.52 -0.94
C ILE A 44 7.26 -7.31 0.51
N VAL A 45 6.33 -6.91 1.37
CA VAL A 45 6.56 -6.65 2.79
C VAL A 45 5.97 -7.77 3.62
N GLY A 46 6.80 -8.69 4.11
CA GLY A 46 6.42 -9.72 5.08
C GLY A 46 6.57 -9.30 6.55
N GLY A 47 7.37 -8.26 6.82
CA GLY A 47 7.59 -7.70 8.15
C GLY A 47 7.03 -6.28 8.29
N ARG A 48 7.91 -5.29 8.47
CA ARG A 48 7.53 -3.88 8.64
C ARG A 48 8.22 -2.95 7.64
N LEU A 49 7.48 -2.00 7.09
CA LEU A 49 8.02 -0.92 6.27
C LEU A 49 7.48 0.41 6.78
N ASP A 50 8.38 1.35 7.05
CA ASP A 50 8.04 2.71 7.45
C ASP A 50 8.68 3.68 6.44
N ALA A 51 7.84 4.41 5.71
CA ALA A 51 8.25 5.43 4.75
C ALA A 51 7.17 6.50 4.65
N LYS A 52 7.50 7.69 4.13
CA LYS A 52 6.46 8.70 3.86
C LYS A 52 5.59 8.29 2.68
N GLU A 53 6.24 7.86 1.62
CA GLU A 53 5.59 7.43 0.38
C GLU A 53 6.34 6.23 -0.20
N THR A 54 5.62 5.24 -0.73
CA THR A 54 6.20 4.11 -1.47
C THR A 54 5.58 3.99 -2.85
N TYR A 55 6.41 4.09 -3.87
CA TYR A 55 6.05 3.95 -5.28
C TYR A 55 6.59 2.63 -5.81
N ALA A 56 5.69 1.74 -6.21
CA ALA A 56 6.02 0.50 -6.89
C ALA A 56 5.40 0.50 -8.30
N GLU A 57 6.22 0.44 -9.35
CA GLU A 57 5.72 0.56 -10.74
C GLU A 57 4.75 -0.57 -11.12
N ASP A 58 5.07 -1.82 -10.76
CA ASP A 58 4.28 -3.00 -11.11
C ASP A 58 3.37 -3.45 -9.98
N GLY A 59 3.94 -3.73 -8.79
CA GLY A 59 3.15 -4.30 -7.72
C GLY A 59 3.68 -4.10 -6.31
N PHE A 60 2.73 -3.91 -5.40
CA PHE A 60 2.94 -3.78 -3.96
C PHE A 60 2.17 -4.87 -3.21
N ARG A 61 2.86 -5.67 -2.39
CA ARG A 61 2.22 -6.72 -1.59
C ARG A 61 2.60 -6.63 -0.12
N ILE A 62 1.60 -6.53 0.76
CA ILE A 62 1.77 -6.72 2.20
C ILE A 62 1.41 -8.15 2.56
N GLY A 63 2.31 -8.83 3.27
CA GLY A 63 2.12 -10.17 3.80
C GLY A 63 1.11 -10.21 4.94
N LYS A 64 0.74 -11.42 5.38
CA LYS A 64 -0.20 -11.59 6.49
C LYS A 64 0.36 -10.93 7.75
N LYS A 65 -0.45 -10.14 8.46
CA LYS A 65 -0.07 -9.44 9.70
C LYS A 65 1.12 -8.47 9.57
N ALA A 66 1.59 -8.18 8.35
CA ALA A 66 2.66 -7.22 8.14
C ALA A 66 2.11 -5.79 8.24
N GLU A 67 3.01 -4.85 8.50
CA GLU A 67 2.67 -3.44 8.75
C GLU A 67 3.44 -2.53 7.80
N VAL A 68 2.70 -1.65 7.13
CA VAL A 68 3.25 -0.59 6.29
C VAL A 68 2.72 0.75 6.78
N SER A 69 3.56 1.76 6.82
CA SER A 69 3.14 3.14 7.07
C SER A 69 3.47 4.03 5.88
N GLY A 70 2.70 5.10 5.70
CA GLY A 70 2.80 6.03 4.60
C GLY A 70 1.89 5.73 3.41
N PHE A 71 1.98 6.61 2.41
CA PHE A 71 1.17 6.53 1.21
C PHE A 71 1.75 5.53 0.21
N VAL A 72 0.98 4.54 -0.20
CA VAL A 72 1.39 3.51 -1.16
C VAL A 72 0.78 3.79 -2.52
N HIS A 73 1.61 3.87 -3.55
CA HIS A 73 1.20 3.97 -4.95
C HIS A 73 1.75 2.80 -5.76
N SER A 74 0.86 2.02 -6.38
CA SER A 74 1.25 0.97 -7.33
C SER A 74 0.12 0.62 -8.28
N LYS A 75 0.45 0.06 -9.45
CA LYS A 75 -0.56 -0.47 -10.38
C LYS A 75 -1.39 -1.58 -9.71
N GLU A 76 -0.72 -2.59 -9.16
CA GLU A 76 -1.37 -3.69 -8.43
C GLU A 76 -1.05 -3.64 -6.93
N ILE A 77 -2.07 -3.68 -6.08
CA ILE A 77 -1.89 -3.69 -4.62
C ILE A 77 -2.61 -4.89 -4.02
N LEU A 78 -1.87 -5.73 -3.27
CA LEU A 78 -2.44 -6.81 -2.46
C LEU A 78 -2.12 -6.59 -0.98
N ILE A 79 -3.16 -6.39 -0.17
CA ILE A 79 -3.08 -6.30 1.28
C ILE A 79 -3.60 -7.61 1.87
N ARG A 80 -2.71 -8.42 2.42
CA ARG A 80 -3.11 -9.76 2.91
C ARG A 80 -3.77 -9.75 4.28
N GLU A 81 -4.31 -10.91 4.63
CA GLU A 81 -5.06 -11.15 5.86
C GLU A 81 -4.41 -10.51 7.11
N ARG A 82 -5.19 -9.72 7.86
CA ARG A 82 -4.78 -9.01 9.09
C ARG A 82 -3.62 -8.02 8.93
N ALA A 83 -3.20 -7.68 7.71
CA ALA A 83 -2.20 -6.64 7.49
C ALA A 83 -2.73 -5.26 7.88
N ARG A 84 -1.81 -4.32 8.14
CA ARG A 84 -2.13 -2.92 8.44
C ARG A 84 -1.36 -2.01 7.51
N THR A 85 -2.05 -1.02 6.95
CA THR A 85 -1.44 0.01 6.12
C THR A 85 -2.20 1.32 6.22
N ASP A 86 -1.55 2.42 5.84
CA ASP A 86 -2.21 3.71 5.76
C ASP A 86 -3.01 3.80 4.43
N SER A 87 -2.63 4.70 3.52
CA SER A 87 -3.42 5.01 2.33
C SER A 87 -2.88 4.33 1.09
N LEU A 88 -3.78 3.85 0.23
CA LEU A 88 -3.48 3.12 -1.00
C LEU A 88 -3.96 3.89 -2.23
N TYR A 89 -3.16 3.91 -3.28
CA TYR A 89 -3.49 4.48 -4.57
C TYR A 89 -3.06 3.54 -5.70
N GLY A 90 -3.99 3.06 -6.54
CA GLY A 90 -3.64 2.09 -7.58
C GLY A 90 -4.76 1.70 -8.52
N ASP A 91 -4.44 0.92 -9.55
CA ASP A 91 -5.44 0.48 -10.54
C ASP A 91 -6.25 -0.69 -9.99
N ASP A 92 -5.58 -1.74 -9.51
CA ASP A 92 -6.21 -2.96 -9.03
C ASP A 92 -5.83 -3.22 -7.57
N ILE A 93 -6.78 -3.00 -6.66
CA ILE A 93 -6.56 -3.10 -5.22
C ILE A 93 -7.38 -4.25 -4.64
N ARG A 94 -6.69 -5.20 -4.00
CA ARG A 94 -7.31 -6.28 -3.23
C ARG A 94 -6.92 -6.20 -1.77
N ILE A 95 -7.93 -6.19 -0.89
CA ILE A 95 -7.77 -6.15 0.55
C ILE A 95 -8.38 -7.43 1.13
N GLU A 96 -7.55 -8.31 1.68
CA GLU A 96 -7.96 -9.60 2.26
C GLU A 96 -8.57 -9.47 3.67
N GLU A 97 -9.16 -10.57 4.13
CA GLU A 97 -9.93 -10.64 5.39
C GLU A 97 -9.21 -10.01 6.59
N ARG A 98 -9.96 -9.21 7.38
CA ARG A 98 -9.50 -8.56 8.63
C ARG A 98 -8.32 -7.59 8.46
N ALA A 99 -7.93 -7.22 7.25
CA ALA A 99 -6.95 -6.16 7.05
C ALA A 99 -7.53 -4.81 7.48
N ARG A 100 -6.66 -3.90 7.92
CA ARG A 100 -7.03 -2.52 8.27
C ARG A 100 -6.24 -1.55 7.41
N VAL A 101 -6.97 -0.74 6.65
CA VAL A 101 -6.40 0.29 5.77
C VAL A 101 -6.97 1.65 6.16
N LYS A 102 -6.20 2.73 5.94
CA LYS A 102 -6.70 4.08 6.16
C LYS A 102 -7.63 4.49 5.03
N SER A 103 -7.10 4.86 3.88
CA SER A 103 -7.89 5.27 2.71
C SER A 103 -7.53 4.45 1.48
N VAL A 104 -8.45 4.34 0.53
CA VAL A 104 -8.27 3.56 -0.69
C VAL A 104 -8.75 4.35 -1.90
N TYR A 105 -7.85 4.61 -2.84
CA TYR A 105 -8.15 5.32 -4.08
C TYR A 105 -7.78 4.38 -5.24
N GLY A 106 -8.75 3.86 -5.98
CA GLY A 106 -8.39 2.96 -7.07
C GLY A 106 -9.42 2.74 -8.14
N ARG A 107 -9.00 2.18 -9.27
CA ARG A 107 -9.90 1.95 -10.41
C ARG A 107 -10.87 0.81 -10.12
N THR A 108 -10.32 -0.33 -9.71
CA THR A 108 -11.04 -1.54 -9.30
C THR A 108 -10.62 -1.93 -7.89
N ILE A 109 -11.60 -2.10 -6.98
CA ILE A 109 -11.35 -2.43 -5.58
C ILE A 109 -12.15 -3.67 -5.18
N TYR A 110 -11.47 -4.68 -4.61
CA TYR A 110 -12.10 -5.85 -3.99
C TYR A 110 -11.71 -5.95 -2.51
N ILE A 111 -12.71 -5.99 -1.62
CA ILE A 111 -12.50 -6.03 -0.17
C ILE A 111 -13.16 -7.26 0.43
N GLU A 112 -12.36 -8.13 1.04
CA GLU A 112 -12.82 -9.33 1.72
C GLU A 112 -13.39 -9.03 3.11
N ARG A 113 -14.12 -10.02 3.64
CA ARG A 113 -14.90 -9.88 4.87
C ARG A 113 -14.12 -9.37 6.07
N ASN A 114 -14.79 -8.65 6.96
CA ASN A 114 -14.23 -8.11 8.21
C ASN A 114 -13.05 -7.16 8.04
N ALA A 115 -12.72 -6.72 6.82
CA ALA A 115 -11.74 -5.66 6.62
C ALA A 115 -12.32 -4.32 7.07
N ILE A 116 -11.44 -3.40 7.47
CA ILE A 116 -11.82 -2.08 7.98
C ILE A 116 -11.11 -1.01 7.16
N VAL A 117 -11.88 -0.10 6.57
CA VAL A 117 -11.39 1.12 5.95
C VAL A 117 -11.80 2.31 6.82
N THR A 118 -10.82 3.02 7.38
CA THR A 118 -11.11 4.09 8.37
C THR A 118 -11.29 5.48 7.76
N GLY A 119 -10.80 5.66 6.54
CA GLY A 119 -10.77 6.90 5.78
C GLY A 119 -11.67 6.84 4.55
N GLU A 120 -11.26 7.55 3.51
CA GLU A 120 -12.03 7.68 2.27
C GLU A 120 -11.83 6.47 1.35
N VAL A 121 -12.87 6.11 0.61
CA VAL A 121 -12.79 5.16 -0.51
C VAL A 121 -13.31 5.84 -1.77
N LEU A 122 -12.42 6.07 -2.74
CA LEU A 122 -12.79 6.59 -4.06
C LEU A 122 -12.50 5.54 -5.13
N TYR A 123 -13.44 5.35 -6.06
CA TYR A 123 -13.25 4.42 -7.16
C TYR A 123 -13.86 4.89 -8.48
N THR A 124 -13.32 4.42 -9.60
CA THR A 124 -13.79 4.84 -10.93
C THR A 124 -14.53 3.75 -11.71
N GLU A 125 -14.16 2.48 -11.56
CA GLU A 125 -14.83 1.36 -12.25
C GLU A 125 -15.74 0.59 -11.32
N SER A 126 -15.17 -0.15 -10.35
CA SER A 126 -15.94 -0.99 -9.43
C SER A 126 -15.36 -1.03 -8.02
N LEU A 127 -16.29 -1.23 -7.08
CA LEU A 127 -16.01 -1.58 -5.69
C LEU A 127 -16.87 -2.81 -5.37
N GLU A 128 -16.21 -3.92 -5.06
CA GLU A 128 -16.84 -5.15 -4.57
C GLU A 128 -16.40 -5.39 -3.13
N SER A 129 -17.36 -5.64 -2.24
CA SER A 129 -17.09 -5.94 -0.83
C SER A 129 -17.84 -7.19 -0.39
N GLU A 130 -17.16 -8.07 0.33
CA GLU A 130 -17.79 -9.19 1.03
C GLU A 130 -18.57 -8.69 2.27
N ARG A 131 -19.14 -9.63 3.03
CA ARG A 131 -19.90 -9.35 4.26
C ARG A 131 -19.01 -8.72 5.34
N ASP A 132 -19.63 -7.90 6.19
CA ASP A 132 -19.00 -7.35 7.41
C ASP A 132 -17.78 -6.47 7.15
N VAL A 133 -17.61 -5.93 5.94
CA VAL A 133 -16.63 -4.88 5.67
C VAL A 133 -17.11 -3.58 6.34
N GLU A 134 -16.23 -2.95 7.11
CA GLU A 134 -16.52 -1.68 7.77
C GLU A 134 -15.93 -0.51 6.99
N PHE A 135 -16.80 0.37 6.52
CA PHE A 135 -16.41 1.68 5.97
C PHE A 135 -16.79 2.78 6.96
N LYS A 136 -15.80 3.52 7.46
CA LYS A 136 -16.06 4.66 8.37
C LYS A 136 -16.61 5.89 7.66
N GLN A 137 -16.43 5.95 6.34
CA GLN A 137 -17.01 6.96 5.44
C GLN A 137 -17.65 6.22 4.27
N GLU A 138 -18.75 6.74 3.74
CA GLU A 138 -19.42 6.12 2.61
C GLU A 138 -18.50 6.11 1.37
N PRO A 139 -18.26 4.94 0.73
CA PRO A 139 -17.49 4.87 -0.50
C PRO A 139 -18.13 5.67 -1.63
N ARG A 140 -17.31 6.35 -2.44
CA ARG A 140 -17.80 7.23 -3.52
C ARG A 140 -17.21 6.83 -4.86
N LYS A 141 -18.10 6.60 -5.83
CA LYS A 141 -17.70 6.51 -7.23
C LYS A 141 -17.42 7.91 -7.76
N VAL A 142 -16.32 8.07 -8.50
CA VAL A 142 -15.90 9.33 -9.14
C VAL A 142 -15.55 9.07 -10.60
N ASP A 143 -15.68 10.09 -11.46
CA ASP A 143 -15.30 9.96 -12.88
C ASP A 143 -13.79 9.84 -13.07
N GLN A 144 -13.03 10.55 -12.23
CA GLN A 144 -11.58 10.52 -12.17
C GLN A 144 -11.12 10.57 -10.72
N LEU A 145 -10.10 9.78 -10.38
CA LEU A 145 -9.44 9.89 -9.08
C LEU A 145 -8.74 11.24 -8.95
N PRO A 146 -8.78 11.89 -7.78
CA PRO A 146 -7.93 13.04 -7.51
C PRO A 146 -6.45 12.65 -7.67
N PRO A 147 -5.57 13.54 -8.17
CA PRO A 147 -4.15 13.27 -8.24
C PRO A 147 -3.57 12.81 -6.89
N PRO A 148 -2.60 11.89 -6.85
CA PRO A 148 -2.01 11.39 -5.60
C PRO A 148 -1.54 12.50 -4.63
N GLU A 149 -1.00 13.58 -5.16
CA GLU A 149 -0.51 14.74 -4.38
C GLU A 149 -1.62 15.44 -3.58
N GLU A 150 -2.89 15.32 -3.96
CA GLU A 150 -4.04 15.93 -3.25
C GLU A 150 -4.60 15.04 -2.13
N VAL A 151 -4.20 13.76 -2.09
CA VAL A 151 -4.77 12.76 -1.18
C VAL A 151 -3.74 12.09 -0.27
N LYS A 152 -2.44 12.25 -0.55
CA LYS A 152 -1.39 11.57 0.22
C LYS A 152 -1.29 11.97 1.70
N ASP A 153 -1.74 13.18 2.04
CA ASP A 153 -1.72 13.70 3.42
C ASP A 153 -3.07 13.52 4.14
N LYS A 154 -4.08 12.96 3.46
CA LYS A 154 -5.43 12.70 4.01
C LYS A 154 -5.48 11.38 4.76
#